data_AF-A0A398BXQ8-F1
#
_entry.id   AF-A0A398BXQ8-F1
#
_cell.length_a   1.000
_cell.length_b   1.000
_cell.length_c   1.000
_cell.angle_alpha   90.00
_cell.angle_beta   90.00
_cell.angle_gamma   90.00
#
_symmetry.space_group_name_H-M   'P 1'
#
loop_
_entity.id
_entity.type
_entity.pdbx_description
1 polymer ?
#
loop_
_entity_poly.entity_id
_entity_poly.type
_entity_poly.pdbx_seq_one_letter_code
_entity_poly.pdbx_strand_id
1 'polypeptide(L)'
;MSKTDFGPSIKSRPVYGVLSPRPGSSHLIVADGEGGAAVEALFAQAPEMKAKAHLIYIPGANGTDMSTAMAALGAGQYNRAPTYASVRSRIVKVLGDGHMGLQVYATGTESLMGQVQRDAMEAGLPHDAVQTEHRGSLARRVQCVHCKGITENVTTDPFVCSHCGLNLFVRDHYSRRLAAFQGVNIDAEDPGEVPPAEERFK
;
A
#
# COMPACT_ATOMS: atom_id res chain seq x y z
N MET A 1 -13.38 -3.00 -9.49
CA MET A 1 -12.42 -2.93 -10.62
C MET A 1 -11.72 -4.27 -10.78
N SER A 2 -11.35 -4.64 -12.00
CA SER A 2 -10.56 -5.85 -12.32
C SER A 2 -9.13 -5.78 -11.77
N LYS A 3 -8.44 -6.91 -11.75
CA LYS A 3 -7.06 -7.03 -11.23
C LYS A 3 -6.16 -6.12 -12.05
N THR A 4 -5.26 -5.38 -11.40
CA THR A 4 -4.24 -4.63 -12.14
C THR A 4 -3.15 -5.59 -12.58
N ASP A 5 -2.92 -5.70 -13.89
CA ASP A 5 -1.79 -6.44 -14.44
C ASP A 5 -0.58 -5.50 -14.54
N PHE A 6 0.48 -5.84 -13.82
CA PHE A 6 1.74 -5.13 -13.92
C PHE A 6 2.58 -5.83 -14.98
N GLY A 7 2.79 -5.16 -16.12
CA GLY A 7 3.77 -5.61 -17.12
C GLY A 7 5.17 -5.81 -16.50
N PRO A 8 6.14 -6.35 -17.28
CA PRO A 8 7.49 -6.62 -16.79
C PRO A 8 8.05 -5.40 -16.05
N SER A 9 8.30 -5.58 -14.75
CA SER A 9 8.75 -4.52 -13.87
C SER A 9 10.16 -4.78 -13.35
N ILE A 10 10.68 -3.81 -12.59
CA ILE A 10 12.00 -3.89 -11.97
C ILE A 10 12.04 -5.03 -10.94
N LYS A 11 13.17 -5.74 -10.85
CA LYS A 11 13.33 -6.90 -9.94
C LYS A 11 13.02 -6.57 -8.47
N SER A 12 13.19 -5.32 -8.05
CA SER A 12 12.96 -4.89 -6.67
C SER A 12 11.49 -4.62 -6.33
N ARG A 13 10.63 -4.44 -7.32
CA ARG A 13 9.21 -4.16 -7.10
C ARG A 13 8.48 -5.45 -6.70
N PRO A 14 7.66 -5.44 -5.63
CA PRO A 14 6.87 -6.59 -5.25
C PRO A 14 5.90 -7.03 -6.36
N VAL A 15 5.62 -8.33 -6.43
CA VAL A 15 4.59 -8.90 -7.30
C VAL A 15 3.32 -9.06 -6.48
N TYR A 16 2.22 -8.48 -6.96
CA TYR A 16 0.93 -8.50 -6.28
C TYR A 16 0.07 -9.66 -6.80
N GLY A 17 -0.48 -10.45 -5.87
CA GLY A 17 -1.31 -11.60 -6.16
C GLY A 17 -2.80 -11.30 -6.08
N VAL A 18 -3.58 -12.34 -5.81
CA VAL A 18 -5.00 -12.26 -5.44
C VAL A 18 -5.12 -12.83 -4.03
N LEU A 19 -5.87 -12.15 -3.16
CA LEU A 19 -6.11 -12.62 -1.81
C LEU A 19 -6.87 -13.94 -1.86
N SER A 20 -6.35 -14.90 -1.10
CA SER A 20 -6.99 -16.19 -0.89
C SER A 20 -7.16 -16.44 0.61
N PRO A 21 -8.29 -17.00 1.07
CA PRO A 21 -8.44 -17.39 2.46
C PRO A 21 -7.32 -18.36 2.85
N ARG A 22 -6.73 -18.15 4.02
CA ARG A 22 -5.74 -19.06 4.62
C ARG A 22 -6.23 -19.49 5.98
N PRO A 23 -6.00 -20.74 6.41
CA PRO A 23 -6.22 -21.14 7.79
C PRO A 23 -5.42 -20.24 8.74
N GLY A 24 -6.06 -19.78 9.81
CA GLY A 24 -5.45 -18.89 10.78
C GLY A 24 -6.21 -18.85 12.11
N SER A 25 -5.49 -18.50 13.17
CA SER A 25 -6.08 -18.23 14.50
C SER A 25 -6.70 -16.82 14.54
N SER A 26 -6.13 -15.88 13.78
CA SER A 26 -6.61 -14.51 13.59
C SER A 26 -6.21 -13.97 12.22
N HIS A 27 -6.92 -12.96 11.73
CA HIS A 27 -6.65 -12.33 10.43
C HIS A 27 -6.56 -10.81 10.59
N LEU A 28 -5.44 -10.20 10.21
CA LEU A 28 -5.31 -8.76 10.06
C LEU A 28 -5.47 -8.39 8.59
N ILE A 29 -6.49 -7.60 8.27
CA ILE A 29 -6.80 -7.17 6.90
C ILE A 29 -6.72 -5.65 6.87
N VAL A 30 -5.84 -5.10 6.04
CA VAL A 30 -5.69 -3.65 5.86
C VAL A 30 -5.99 -3.32 4.41
N ALA A 31 -6.95 -2.42 4.18
CA ALA A 31 -7.39 -2.06 2.84
C ALA A 31 -7.54 -0.54 2.66
N ASP A 32 -7.25 -0.03 1.46
CA ASP A 32 -7.63 1.33 1.05
C ASP A 32 -8.38 1.39 -0.28
N GLY A 33 -9.18 2.44 -0.44
CA GLY A 33 -9.88 2.78 -1.69
C GLY A 33 -10.63 1.59 -2.27
N GLU A 34 -10.34 1.25 -3.53
CA GLU A 34 -10.91 0.12 -4.27
C GLU A 34 -10.49 -1.26 -3.72
N GLY A 35 -9.51 -1.33 -2.81
CA GLY A 35 -9.11 -2.54 -2.10
C GLY A 35 -10.25 -3.16 -1.29
N GLY A 36 -11.27 -2.37 -0.91
CA GLY A 36 -12.48 -2.89 -0.27
C GLY A 36 -13.16 -4.01 -1.08
N ALA A 37 -13.15 -3.92 -2.42
CA ALA A 37 -13.73 -4.95 -3.27
C ALA A 37 -12.99 -6.30 -3.18
N ALA A 38 -11.68 -6.28 -2.93
CA ALA A 38 -10.91 -7.50 -2.69
C ALA A 38 -11.25 -8.13 -1.33
N VAL A 39 -11.55 -7.30 -0.32
CA VAL A 39 -12.01 -7.77 1.00
C VAL A 39 -13.39 -8.42 0.89
N GLU A 40 -14.31 -7.82 0.14
CA GLU A 40 -15.61 -8.43 -0.19
C GLU A 40 -15.44 -9.81 -0.82
N ALA A 41 -14.59 -9.91 -1.86
CA ALA A 41 -14.32 -11.16 -2.55
C ALA A 41 -13.65 -12.22 -1.63
N LEU A 42 -12.76 -11.80 -0.74
CA LEU A 42 -12.10 -12.68 0.23
C LEU A 42 -13.11 -13.25 1.23
N PHE A 43 -13.97 -12.41 1.79
CA PHE A 43 -14.99 -12.82 2.75
C PHE A 43 -16.15 -13.61 2.12
N ALA A 44 -16.43 -13.42 0.84
CA ALA A 44 -17.37 -14.26 0.11
C ALA A 44 -16.87 -15.71 -0.04
N GLN A 45 -15.55 -15.90 -0.17
CA GLN A 45 -14.93 -17.23 -0.28
C GLN A 45 -14.86 -17.97 1.06
N ALA A 46 -14.70 -17.26 2.18
CA ALA A 46 -14.61 -17.85 3.52
C ALA A 46 -15.34 -17.00 4.58
N PRO A 47 -16.69 -17.02 4.62
CA PRO A 47 -17.48 -16.22 5.56
C PRO A 47 -17.15 -16.47 7.04
N GLU A 48 -16.71 -17.68 7.38
CA GLU A 48 -16.32 -18.09 8.72
C GLU A 48 -15.09 -17.35 9.27
N MET A 49 -14.23 -16.81 8.40
CA MET A 49 -13.04 -16.06 8.82
C MET A 49 -13.40 -14.70 9.43
N LYS A 50 -14.58 -14.16 9.09
CA LYS A 50 -15.02 -12.82 9.51
C LYS A 50 -14.97 -12.65 11.02
N ALA A 51 -15.42 -13.64 11.78
CA ALA A 51 -15.45 -13.59 13.25
C ALA A 51 -14.07 -13.43 13.89
N LYS A 52 -13.00 -13.85 13.19
CA LYS A 52 -11.60 -13.76 13.63
C LYS A 52 -10.83 -12.64 12.92
N ALA A 53 -11.50 -11.86 12.08
CA ALA A 53 -10.87 -10.84 11.26
C ALA A 53 -10.89 -9.47 11.95
N HIS A 54 -9.75 -8.81 11.90
CA HIS A 54 -9.58 -7.40 12.18
C HIS A 54 -9.40 -6.65 10.87
N LEU A 55 -10.47 -5.97 10.44
CA LEU A 55 -10.49 -5.17 9.23
C LEU A 55 -10.18 -3.70 9.55
N ILE A 56 -9.13 -3.17 8.93
CA ILE A 56 -8.78 -1.76 8.93
C ILE A 56 -9.00 -1.22 7.51
N TYR A 57 -9.83 -0.19 7.38
CA TYR A 57 -10.14 0.42 6.09
C TYR A 57 -9.80 1.92 6.07
N ILE A 58 -9.23 2.37 4.94
CA ILE A 58 -8.83 3.76 4.70
C ILE A 58 -9.45 4.22 3.37
N PRO A 59 -10.15 5.37 3.32
CA PRO A 59 -10.61 5.90 2.04
C PRO A 59 -9.45 6.18 1.08
N GLY A 60 -9.67 5.93 -0.21
CA GLY A 60 -8.67 6.18 -1.25
C GLY A 60 -8.41 7.68 -1.44
N ALA A 61 -7.17 8.04 -1.78
CA ALA A 61 -6.79 9.43 -2.04
C ALA A 61 -7.53 10.06 -3.25
N ASN A 62 -8.09 9.22 -4.13
CA ASN A 62 -8.92 9.61 -5.27
C ASN A 62 -10.39 9.87 -4.88
N GLY A 63 -10.75 9.76 -3.60
CA GLY A 63 -12.12 9.96 -3.11
C GLY A 63 -12.98 8.68 -3.05
N THR A 64 -12.48 7.53 -3.51
CA THR A 64 -13.19 6.26 -3.37
C THR A 64 -13.29 5.88 -1.89
N ASP A 65 -14.52 5.79 -1.37
CA ASP A 65 -14.78 5.40 0.01
C ASP A 65 -15.83 4.26 0.08
N MET A 66 -15.39 3.06 0.42
CA MET A 66 -16.23 1.87 0.63
C MET A 66 -16.52 1.61 2.12
N SER A 67 -16.32 2.59 3.01
CA SER A 67 -16.40 2.39 4.46
C SER A 67 -17.74 1.83 4.94
N THR A 68 -18.86 2.25 4.33
CA THR A 68 -20.19 1.73 4.67
C THR A 68 -20.31 0.25 4.34
N ALA A 69 -19.81 -0.17 3.16
CA ALA A 69 -19.78 -1.57 2.76
C ALA A 69 -18.87 -2.38 3.68
N MET A 70 -17.67 -1.88 4.00
CA MET A 70 -16.71 -2.55 4.88
C MET A 70 -17.26 -2.74 6.31
N ALA A 71 -17.98 -1.76 6.83
CA ALA A 71 -18.65 -1.87 8.13
C ALA A 71 -19.75 -2.96 8.11
N ALA A 72 -20.49 -3.07 7.01
CA ALA A 72 -21.56 -4.05 6.84
C ALA A 72 -21.06 -5.49 6.63
N LEU A 73 -19.76 -5.71 6.38
CA LEU A 73 -19.21 -7.04 6.16
C LEU A 73 -19.25 -7.96 7.39
N GLY A 74 -19.32 -7.38 8.60
CA GLY A 74 -19.40 -8.14 9.85
C GLY A 74 -18.08 -8.75 10.30
N ALA A 75 -16.95 -8.08 10.04
CA ALA A 75 -15.66 -8.48 10.63
C ALA A 75 -15.72 -8.38 12.16
N GLY A 76 -15.06 -9.30 12.86
CA GLY A 76 -15.03 -9.36 14.32
C GLY A 76 -14.51 -8.07 14.95
N GLN A 77 -13.61 -7.37 14.24
CA GLN A 77 -13.27 -5.97 14.53
C GLN A 77 -13.20 -5.19 13.22
N TYR A 78 -13.77 -3.98 13.23
CA TYR A 78 -13.68 -3.04 12.11
C TYR A 78 -13.20 -1.67 12.60
N ASN A 79 -12.22 -1.09 11.92
CA ASN A 79 -11.78 0.29 12.14
C ASN A 79 -11.65 1.03 10.82
N ARG A 80 -12.37 2.13 10.70
CA ARG A 80 -12.13 3.14 9.67
C ARG A 80 -11.07 4.13 10.14
N ALA A 81 -10.14 4.50 9.28
CA ALA A 81 -9.16 5.55 9.55
C ALA A 81 -8.99 6.48 8.35
N PRO A 82 -8.70 7.77 8.55
CA PRO A 82 -8.54 8.73 7.44
C PRO A 82 -7.24 8.53 6.65
N THR A 83 -6.18 8.05 7.29
CA THR A 83 -4.86 7.85 6.64
C THR A 83 -4.12 6.67 7.27
N TYR A 84 -3.14 6.13 6.54
CA TYR A 84 -2.28 5.06 7.07
C TYR A 84 -1.56 5.50 8.34
N ALA A 85 -1.01 6.72 8.35
CA ALA A 85 -0.30 7.28 9.50
C ALA A 85 -1.17 7.31 10.77
N SER A 86 -2.46 7.63 10.64
CA SER A 86 -3.38 7.70 11.78
C SER A 86 -3.69 6.35 12.43
N VAL A 87 -3.56 5.25 11.69
CA VAL A 87 -3.87 3.89 12.17
C VAL A 87 -2.63 3.01 12.35
N ARG A 88 -1.45 3.52 11.98
CA ARG A 88 -0.18 2.78 12.03
C ARG A 88 0.09 2.17 13.40
N SER A 89 -0.10 2.92 14.49
CA SER A 89 0.15 2.42 15.85
C SER A 89 -0.71 1.19 16.19
N ARG A 90 -1.95 1.14 15.68
CA ARG A 90 -2.83 -0.01 15.83
C ARG A 90 -2.35 -1.20 15.00
N ILE A 91 -1.96 -0.97 13.74
CA ILE A 91 -1.40 -2.01 12.87
C ILE A 91 -0.18 -2.65 13.55
N VAL A 92 0.77 -1.82 13.99
CA VAL A 92 1.99 -2.27 14.68
C VAL A 92 1.66 -3.04 15.96
N LYS A 93 0.67 -2.58 16.75
CA LYS A 93 0.22 -3.30 17.94
C LYS A 93 -0.34 -4.68 17.61
N VAL A 94 -1.21 -4.80 16.60
CA VAL A 94 -1.79 -6.09 16.20
C VAL A 94 -0.72 -7.05 15.69
N LEU A 95 0.25 -6.55 14.94
CA LEU A 95 1.39 -7.33 14.48
C LEU A 95 2.27 -7.81 15.64
N GLY A 96 2.55 -6.93 16.61
CA GLY A 96 3.39 -7.24 17.78
C GLY A 96 2.73 -8.17 18.80
N ASP A 97 1.42 -8.06 18.98
CA ASP A 97 0.62 -8.97 19.83
C ASP A 97 0.23 -10.27 19.09
N GLY A 98 0.61 -10.40 17.82
CA GLY A 98 0.26 -11.54 16.97
C GLY A 98 0.89 -12.84 17.45
N HIS A 99 0.08 -13.88 17.58
CA HIS A 99 0.54 -15.24 17.88
C HIS A 99 0.67 -16.09 16.60
N MET A 100 1.22 -17.30 16.75
CA MET A 100 1.26 -18.28 15.66
C MET A 100 -0.14 -18.50 15.08
N GLY A 101 -0.21 -18.45 13.75
CA GLY A 101 -1.46 -18.52 13.00
C GLY A 101 -2.08 -17.18 12.62
N LEU A 102 -1.49 -16.03 12.99
CA LEU A 102 -1.88 -14.73 12.42
C LEU A 102 -1.65 -14.73 10.90
N GLN A 103 -2.69 -14.42 10.15
CA GLN A 103 -2.62 -14.17 8.71
C GLN A 103 -2.75 -12.67 8.42
N VAL A 104 -1.89 -12.13 7.55
CA VAL A 104 -1.88 -10.70 7.21
C VAL A 104 -2.21 -10.49 5.73
N TYR A 105 -3.13 -9.58 5.47
CA TYR A 105 -3.62 -9.24 4.14
C TYR A 105 -3.56 -7.73 3.95
N ALA A 106 -3.04 -7.28 2.81
CA ALA A 106 -3.02 -5.88 2.41
C ALA A 106 -3.61 -5.74 1.01
N THR A 107 -4.50 -4.78 0.78
CA THR A 107 -5.10 -4.59 -0.55
C THR A 107 -5.48 -3.16 -0.84
N GLY A 108 -5.44 -2.78 -2.11
CA GLY A 108 -5.64 -1.41 -2.56
C GLY A 108 -4.37 -0.88 -3.20
N THR A 109 -3.94 0.32 -2.84
CA THR A 109 -2.83 1.01 -3.48
C THR A 109 -1.48 0.38 -3.15
N GLU A 110 -0.51 0.51 -4.06
CA GLU A 110 0.88 0.10 -3.81
C GLU A 110 1.50 0.83 -2.60
N SER A 111 1.07 2.07 -2.34
CA SER A 111 1.48 2.82 -1.14
C SER A 111 1.04 2.13 0.14
N LEU A 112 -0.24 1.76 0.27
CA LEU A 112 -0.73 1.08 1.47
C LEU A 112 -0.07 -0.29 1.64
N MET A 113 -0.06 -1.11 0.59
CA MET A 113 0.48 -2.47 0.69
C MET A 113 1.95 -2.49 1.07
N GLY A 114 2.75 -1.61 0.48
CA GLY A 114 4.16 -1.48 0.83
C GLY A 114 4.35 -1.09 2.31
N GLN A 115 3.51 -0.17 2.81
CA GLN A 115 3.61 0.28 4.20
C GLN A 115 3.22 -0.82 5.20
N VAL A 116 2.17 -1.60 4.91
CA VAL A 116 1.80 -2.78 5.72
C VAL A 116 2.93 -3.81 5.71
N GLN A 117 3.50 -4.10 4.55
CA GLN A 117 4.60 -5.06 4.41
C GLN A 117 5.83 -4.61 5.19
N ARG A 118 6.22 -3.32 5.11
CA ARG A 118 7.29 -2.75 5.92
C ARG A 118 7.03 -2.94 7.41
N ASP A 119 5.84 -2.56 7.88
CA ASP A 119 5.53 -2.62 9.31
C ASP A 119 5.44 -4.08 9.82
N ALA A 120 5.00 -5.01 8.98
CA ALA A 120 5.06 -6.45 9.26
C ALA A 120 6.50 -6.97 9.36
N MET A 121 7.38 -6.54 8.45
CA MET A 121 8.81 -6.86 8.51
C MET A 121 9.48 -6.28 9.76
N GLU A 122 9.14 -5.05 10.15
CA GLU A 122 9.61 -4.43 11.40
C GLU A 122 9.14 -5.22 12.65
N ALA A 123 7.97 -5.85 12.58
CA ALA A 123 7.47 -6.75 13.62
C ALA A 123 8.07 -8.18 13.57
N GLY A 124 8.99 -8.46 12.64
CA GLY A 124 9.69 -9.74 12.53
C GLY A 124 9.05 -10.77 11.61
N LEU A 125 7.98 -10.42 10.87
CA LEU A 125 7.42 -11.31 9.86
C LEU A 125 8.28 -11.30 8.59
N PRO A 126 8.43 -12.44 7.89
CA PRO A 126 9.13 -12.46 6.62
C PRO A 126 8.34 -11.68 5.56
N HIS A 127 9.04 -11.13 4.57
CA HIS A 127 8.45 -10.23 3.58
C HIS A 127 7.32 -10.87 2.74
N ASP A 128 7.27 -12.19 2.64
CA ASP A 128 6.27 -12.98 1.92
C ASP A 128 5.11 -13.47 2.81
N ALA A 129 5.11 -13.15 4.11
CA ALA A 129 4.01 -13.48 5.02
C ALA A 129 2.72 -12.68 4.74
N VAL A 130 2.84 -11.50 4.12
CA VAL A 130 1.71 -10.63 3.80
C VAL A 130 1.17 -10.98 2.42
N GLN A 131 -0.10 -11.38 2.35
CA GLN A 131 -0.79 -11.45 1.06
C GLN A 131 -1.14 -10.05 0.58
N THR A 132 -0.76 -9.73 -0.65
CA THR A 132 -0.99 -8.42 -1.25
C THR A 132 -1.80 -8.53 -2.52
N GLU A 133 -2.84 -7.72 -2.67
CA GLU A 133 -3.63 -7.61 -3.90
C GLU A 133 -3.84 -6.15 -4.28
N HIS A 134 -3.28 -5.75 -5.41
CA HIS A 134 -3.41 -4.38 -5.90
C HIS A 134 -4.82 -4.07 -6.43
N ARG A 135 -5.38 -2.94 -6.01
CA ARG A 135 -6.61 -2.35 -6.55
C ARG A 135 -6.49 -0.83 -6.56
N GLY A 136 -7.10 -0.18 -7.54
CA GLY A 136 -7.13 1.29 -7.61
C GLY A 136 -5.92 1.90 -8.30
N SER A 137 -5.49 3.06 -7.82
CA SER A 137 -4.48 3.92 -8.48
C SER A 137 -3.09 3.29 -8.54
N LEU A 138 -2.37 3.50 -9.66
CA LEU A 138 -0.95 3.18 -9.81
C LEU A 138 0.00 4.27 -9.30
N ALA A 139 -0.53 5.34 -8.69
CA ALA A 139 0.28 6.43 -8.19
C ALA A 139 1.33 5.95 -7.18
N ARG A 140 2.54 6.49 -7.30
CA ARG A 140 3.70 6.03 -6.55
C ARG A 140 3.92 6.85 -5.29
N ARG A 141 4.39 6.17 -4.27
CA ARG A 141 5.03 6.77 -3.09
C ARG A 141 6.52 6.89 -3.36
N VAL A 142 7.07 8.10 -3.36
CA VAL A 142 8.46 8.35 -3.81
C VAL A 142 9.25 9.08 -2.72
N GLN A 143 10.40 8.51 -2.33
CA GLN A 143 11.36 9.15 -1.45
C GLN A 143 12.37 9.97 -2.26
N CYS A 144 12.52 11.25 -1.93
CA CYS A 144 13.60 12.09 -2.44
C CYS A 144 14.96 11.66 -1.88
N VAL A 145 15.94 11.37 -2.74
CA VAL A 145 17.30 11.04 -2.26
C VAL A 145 18.02 12.22 -1.62
N HIS A 146 17.64 13.46 -1.96
CA HIS A 146 18.24 14.68 -1.43
C HIS A 146 17.79 14.93 0.02
N CYS A 147 16.51 15.23 0.24
CA CYS A 147 16.01 15.60 1.57
C CYS A 147 15.41 14.43 2.38
N LYS A 148 15.34 13.21 1.81
CA LYS A 148 14.67 12.01 2.38
C LYS A 148 13.16 12.15 2.61
N GLY A 149 12.57 13.30 2.27
CA GLY A 149 11.13 13.53 2.27
C GLY A 149 10.42 12.60 1.29
N ILE A 150 9.17 12.27 1.61
CA ILE A 150 8.33 11.36 0.83
C ILE A 150 7.17 12.12 0.24
N THR A 151 7.05 12.06 -1.09
CA THR A 151 5.89 12.59 -1.81
C THR A 151 4.97 11.42 -2.13
N GLU A 152 3.72 11.52 -1.67
CA GLU A 152 2.67 10.53 -1.90
C GLU A 152 1.96 10.80 -3.24
N ASN A 153 1.30 9.79 -3.78
CA ASN A 153 0.40 9.90 -4.93
C ASN A 153 1.05 10.54 -6.19
N VAL A 154 2.34 10.26 -6.44
CA VAL A 154 3.04 10.74 -7.63
C VAL A 154 2.49 10.00 -8.86
N THR A 155 1.93 10.73 -9.82
CA THR A 155 1.44 10.20 -11.11
C THR A 155 2.31 10.57 -12.30
N THR A 156 3.16 11.60 -12.14
CA THR A 156 4.00 12.14 -13.21
C THR A 156 5.49 11.90 -12.99
N ASP A 157 6.24 11.97 -14.08
CA ASP A 157 7.69 11.88 -14.11
C ASP A 157 8.24 12.81 -15.22
N PRO A 158 9.08 13.81 -14.90
CA PRO A 158 9.47 14.23 -13.56
C PRO A 158 8.31 14.77 -12.71
N PHE A 159 8.54 14.90 -11.39
CA PHE A 159 7.63 15.54 -10.44
C PHE A 159 8.38 16.45 -9.47
N VAL A 160 7.70 17.43 -8.89
CA VAL A 160 8.30 18.32 -7.89
C VAL A 160 8.21 17.68 -6.49
N CYS A 161 9.34 17.57 -5.80
CA CYS A 161 9.37 17.11 -4.42
C CYS A 161 8.58 18.05 -3.51
N SER A 162 7.55 17.52 -2.85
CA SER A 162 6.70 18.27 -1.91
C SER A 162 7.41 18.80 -0.66
N HIS A 163 8.70 18.48 -0.47
CA HIS A 163 9.48 18.85 0.70
C HIS A 163 10.58 19.87 0.40
N CYS A 164 11.37 19.64 -0.66
CA CYS A 164 12.51 20.50 -1.00
C CYS A 164 12.36 21.26 -2.33
N GLY A 165 11.29 21.02 -3.08
CA GLY A 165 11.02 21.74 -4.34
C GLY A 165 11.87 21.32 -5.54
N LEU A 166 12.79 20.36 -5.39
CA LEU A 166 13.58 19.84 -6.52
C LEU A 166 12.72 19.02 -7.49
N ASN A 167 13.08 19.06 -8.77
CA ASN A 167 12.46 18.25 -9.82
C ASN A 167 13.08 16.85 -9.81
N LEU A 168 12.27 15.85 -9.54
CA LEU A 168 12.74 14.48 -9.36
C LEU A 168 12.29 13.58 -10.51
N PHE A 169 13.22 12.79 -11.02
CA PHE A 169 12.97 11.62 -11.83
C PHE A 169 12.73 10.39 -10.92
N VAL A 170 11.67 9.61 -11.19
CA VAL A 170 11.39 8.38 -10.44
C VAL A 170 12.23 7.23 -11.00
N ARG A 171 13.27 6.82 -10.26
CA ARG A 171 14.11 5.69 -10.66
C ARG A 171 13.38 4.37 -10.54
N ASP A 172 13.88 3.45 -11.33
CA ASP A 172 13.59 2.02 -11.32
C ASP A 172 14.20 1.29 -10.11
N HIS A 173 13.91 1.80 -8.91
CA HIS A 173 14.31 1.20 -7.64
C HIS A 173 13.21 1.33 -6.59
N TYR A 174 12.78 0.20 -6.05
CA TYR A 174 11.82 0.14 -4.94
C TYR A 174 12.50 -0.35 -3.66
N SER A 175 12.37 0.43 -2.58
CA SER A 175 12.88 0.07 -1.27
C SER A 175 11.75 -0.53 -0.42
N ARG A 176 11.81 -1.84 -0.16
CA ARG A 176 10.88 -2.53 0.76
C ARG A 176 10.93 -1.94 2.17
N ARG A 177 12.13 -1.60 2.66
CA ARG A 177 12.32 -0.99 3.99
C ARG A 177 11.63 0.37 4.09
N LEU A 178 11.59 1.15 3.02
CA LEU A 178 10.96 2.47 3.05
C LEU A 178 9.50 2.43 2.60
N ALA A 179 9.09 1.36 1.91
CA ALA A 179 7.86 1.28 1.14
C ALA A 179 7.72 2.44 0.15
N ALA A 180 8.78 2.69 -0.64
CA ALA A 180 8.82 3.81 -1.57
C ALA A 180 9.77 3.54 -2.74
N PHE A 181 9.44 4.13 -3.88
CA PHE A 181 10.37 4.31 -4.99
C PHE A 181 11.39 5.41 -4.67
N GLN A 182 12.51 5.44 -5.36
CA GLN A 182 13.52 6.51 -5.19
C GLN A 182 13.37 7.58 -6.27
N GLY A 183 13.29 8.84 -5.85
CA GLY A 183 13.34 10.01 -6.71
C GLY A 183 14.70 10.70 -6.64
N VAL A 184 15.32 10.98 -7.79
CA VAL A 184 16.62 11.67 -7.89
C VAL A 184 16.48 12.97 -8.66
N ASN A 185 17.32 13.96 -8.36
CA ASN A 185 17.25 15.24 -9.05
C ASN A 185 17.49 15.04 -10.55
N ILE A 186 16.56 15.49 -11.39
CA ILE A 186 16.61 15.26 -12.84
C ILE A 186 17.56 16.23 -13.55
N ASP A 187 17.67 17.45 -13.05
CA ASP A 187 18.47 18.55 -13.60
C ASP A 187 19.76 18.76 -12.77
N ALA A 188 20.32 17.68 -12.22
CA ALA A 188 21.53 17.76 -11.40
C ALA A 188 22.78 18.18 -12.18
N GLU A 189 22.84 17.82 -13.47
CA GLU A 189 23.96 18.15 -14.37
C GLU A 189 23.76 19.53 -15.00
N ASP A 190 22.55 19.84 -15.48
CA ASP A 190 22.17 21.10 -16.12
C ASP A 190 20.98 21.77 -15.38
N PRO A 191 21.23 22.53 -14.28
CA PRO A 191 20.17 23.09 -13.45
C PRO A 191 19.18 23.99 -14.23
N GLY A 192 17.89 23.72 -14.09
CA GLY A 192 16.82 24.45 -14.76
C GLY A 192 16.37 23.84 -16.10
N GLU A 193 17.12 22.90 -16.67
CA GLU A 193 16.70 22.13 -17.85
C GLU A 193 15.85 20.92 -17.45
N VAL A 194 14.58 21.17 -17.14
CA VAL A 194 13.63 20.14 -16.71
C VAL A 194 12.77 19.68 -17.89
N PRO A 195 12.82 18.39 -18.27
CA PRO A 195 11.89 17.84 -19.26
C PRO A 195 10.42 18.01 -18.86
N PRO A 196 9.50 18.09 -19.82
CA PRO A 196 8.08 18.17 -19.50
C PRO A 196 7.62 16.96 -18.68
N ALA A 197 6.79 17.21 -17.67
CA ALA A 197 6.22 16.15 -16.84
C ALA A 197 5.23 15.30 -17.64
N GLU A 198 5.47 14.00 -17.71
CA GLU A 198 4.59 13.03 -18.35
C GLU A 198 3.85 12.22 -17.30
N GLU A 199 2.59 11.90 -17.55
CA GLU A 199 1.84 11.03 -16.66
C GLU A 199 2.16 9.56 -16.94
N ARG A 200 2.94 8.94 -16.04
CA ARG A 200 3.50 7.59 -16.22
C ARG A 200 2.85 6.53 -15.32
N PHE A 201 2.13 6.93 -14.28
CA PHE A 201 1.66 6.01 -13.23
C PHE A 201 0.12 6.05 -13.08
N LYS A 202 -0.59 5.59 -14.13
CA LYS A 202 -2.06 5.53 -14.20
C LYS A 202 -2.58 4.11 -14.15
#